data_AF-A0A1D6LH91-F1
#
_entry.id   AF-A0A1D6LH91-F1
#
_cell.length_a   1.000
_cell.length_b   1.000
_cell.length_c   1.000
_cell.angle_alpha   90.00
_cell.angle_beta   90.00
_cell.angle_gamma   90.00
#
_symmetry.space_group_name_H-M   'P 1'
#
loop_
_entity.id
_entity.type
_entity.pdbx_description
1 polymer ?
#
loop_
_entity_poly.entity_id
_entity_poly.type
_entity_poly.pdbx_seq_one_letter_code
_entity_poly.pdbx_strand_id
1 'polypeptide(L)'
;MAENPAPSSPLVTSPDAAAPPLPAEFTKLTFRSLYIRRTGPGSREMTVDGRPSDQLGRRFVSDFPIYDGRGSGAHLVARLQGVTVQIGSSHQLVSIVFEAERLKGSTLLTNGVITDGSDEWAIYGGTGVFAMATGVIRRRFLAGSNDGNSDELTSIEVFCPAFGSAQQQPNKQDSVSVTKIGVWGGGGGSAQDITTTEPPQRLHSLSVRTDRSWRRRGCQGGLRNIRHV
;
A
#
# COMPACT_ATOMS: atom_id res chain seq x y z
N MET A 1 -39.34 -39.16 -30.96
CA MET A 1 -39.48 -39.04 -29.49
C MET A 1 -38.08 -38.88 -28.94
N ALA A 2 -37.73 -37.68 -28.51
CA ALA A 2 -36.42 -37.37 -27.95
C ALA A 2 -36.47 -37.65 -26.45
N GLU A 3 -35.63 -38.55 -25.97
CA GLU A 3 -35.46 -38.80 -24.54
C GLU A 3 -34.23 -38.05 -24.06
N ASN A 4 -34.45 -37.15 -23.12
CA ASN A 4 -33.51 -36.17 -22.59
C ASN A 4 -32.59 -36.86 -21.56
N PRO A 5 -31.25 -36.79 -21.65
CA PRO A 5 -30.40 -37.30 -20.59
C PRO A 5 -30.53 -36.44 -19.33
N ALA A 6 -30.63 -37.13 -18.19
CA ALA A 6 -30.88 -36.61 -16.86
C ALA A 6 -29.91 -35.48 -16.41
N PRO A 7 -30.33 -34.58 -15.50
CA PRO A 7 -29.51 -33.46 -15.03
C PRO A 7 -28.27 -33.91 -14.28
N SER A 8 -27.16 -33.23 -14.58
CA SER A 8 -25.88 -33.26 -13.86
C SER A 8 -26.07 -33.17 -12.35
N SER A 9 -25.43 -34.10 -11.62
CA SER A 9 -25.37 -34.09 -10.16
C SER A 9 -24.90 -32.73 -9.61
N PRO A 10 -25.51 -32.21 -8.54
CA PRO A 10 -25.05 -30.97 -7.94
C PRO A 10 -23.66 -31.20 -7.33
N LEU A 11 -22.74 -30.29 -7.64
CA LEU A 11 -21.43 -30.18 -7.01
C LEU A 11 -21.67 -29.89 -5.52
N VAL A 12 -21.54 -30.90 -4.67
CA VAL A 12 -21.55 -30.72 -3.21
C VAL A 12 -20.25 -30.03 -2.84
N THR A 13 -20.27 -28.71 -2.72
CA THR A 13 -19.20 -27.97 -2.06
C THR A 13 -19.37 -28.15 -0.56
N SER A 14 -18.56 -29.01 0.05
CA SER A 14 -18.44 -29.07 1.50
C SER A 14 -18.05 -27.67 2.03
N PRO A 15 -18.80 -27.09 2.98
CA PRO A 15 -18.52 -25.74 3.49
C PRO A 15 -17.31 -25.65 4.43
N ASP A 16 -16.63 -26.76 4.74
CA ASP A 16 -15.68 -26.85 5.86
C ASP A 16 -14.18 -26.77 5.49
N ALA A 17 -13.82 -26.41 4.26
CA ALA A 17 -12.42 -26.36 3.83
C ALA A 17 -11.84 -24.96 3.63
N ALA A 18 -12.45 -23.92 4.22
CA ALA A 18 -11.84 -22.60 4.30
C ALA A 18 -11.28 -22.41 5.70
N ALA A 19 -9.97 -22.65 5.87
CA ALA A 19 -9.27 -22.21 7.08
C ALA A 19 -9.58 -20.72 7.31
N PRO A 20 -10.00 -20.30 8.52
CA PRO A 20 -10.27 -18.90 8.78
C PRO A 20 -9.00 -18.08 8.47
N PRO A 21 -9.10 -16.94 7.78
CA PRO A 21 -7.94 -16.11 7.50
C PRO A 21 -7.30 -15.74 8.85
N LEU A 22 -6.04 -16.18 9.06
CA LEU A 22 -5.28 -15.74 10.21
C LEU A 22 -5.22 -14.20 10.20
N PRO A 23 -5.45 -13.54 11.34
CA PRO A 23 -5.39 -12.09 11.40
C PRO A 23 -4.00 -11.63 10.92
N ALA A 24 -3.97 -10.77 9.91
CA ALA A 24 -2.74 -10.10 9.56
C ALA A 24 -2.33 -9.20 10.73
N GLU A 25 -1.15 -9.43 11.29
CA GLU A 25 -0.59 -8.55 12.32
C GLU A 25 -0.10 -7.26 11.65
N PHE A 26 -0.56 -6.12 12.17
CA PHE A 26 -0.13 -4.81 11.71
C PHE A 26 0.59 -4.08 12.83
N THR A 27 1.71 -3.46 12.50
CA THR A 27 2.31 -2.42 13.35
C THR A 27 1.54 -1.12 13.10
N LYS A 28 0.89 -0.59 14.14
CA LYS A 28 0.27 0.73 14.11
C LYS A 28 1.30 1.79 14.51
N LEU A 29 1.54 2.75 13.62
CA LEU A 29 2.31 3.96 13.89
C LEU A 29 1.35 5.16 13.92
N THR A 30 1.61 6.13 14.80
CA THR A 30 0.78 7.32 14.90
C THR A 30 1.64 8.56 15.05
N PHE A 31 1.40 9.54 14.19
CA PHE A 31 1.95 10.88 14.28
C PHE A 31 0.83 11.88 14.55
N ARG A 32 1.10 12.92 15.32
CA ARG A 32 0.11 13.94 15.69
C ARG A 32 0.75 15.31 15.66
N SER A 33 -0.07 16.32 15.44
CA SER A 33 0.33 17.73 15.52
C SER A 33 1.56 18.02 14.65
N LEU A 34 1.52 17.54 13.40
CA LEU A 34 2.49 17.96 12.39
C LEU A 34 1.92 19.12 11.58
N TYR A 35 2.77 20.04 11.14
CA TYR A 35 2.32 21.29 10.52
C TYR A 35 2.91 21.46 9.11
N ILE A 36 2.04 21.57 8.11
CA ILE A 36 2.44 21.90 6.74
C ILE A 36 2.56 23.41 6.62
N ARG A 37 3.72 23.88 6.17
CA ARG A 37 3.99 25.30 5.95
C ARG A 37 4.03 25.57 4.45
N ARG A 38 2.96 26.16 3.90
CA ARG A 38 2.84 26.46 2.47
C ARG A 38 3.48 27.78 2.08
N THR A 39 3.70 28.69 3.04
CA THR A 39 4.32 29.99 2.82
C THR A 39 5.56 30.17 3.69
N GLY A 40 6.55 30.89 3.18
CA GLY A 40 7.81 31.18 3.88
C GLY A 40 8.98 30.28 3.45
N PRO A 41 10.08 30.26 4.23
CA PRO A 41 11.31 29.61 3.84
C PRO A 41 11.15 28.10 3.60
N GLY A 42 11.69 27.62 2.48
CA GLY A 42 11.69 26.20 2.12
C GLY A 42 10.38 25.70 1.49
N SER A 43 9.32 26.50 1.45
CA SER A 43 8.09 26.21 0.73
C SER A 43 8.24 26.55 -0.75
N ARG A 44 7.89 25.61 -1.63
CA ARG A 44 7.99 25.79 -3.08
C ARG A 44 6.70 25.33 -3.72
N GLU A 45 6.16 26.14 -4.63
CA GLU A 45 4.99 25.78 -5.41
C GLU A 45 5.07 26.39 -6.81
N MET A 46 4.69 25.60 -7.81
CA MET A 46 4.50 26.05 -9.17
C MET A 46 3.00 25.92 -9.51
N THR A 47 2.42 27.01 -9.99
CA THR A 47 1.05 26.99 -10.53
C THR A 47 1.12 26.74 -12.04
N VAL A 48 0.31 25.81 -12.51
CA VAL A 48 0.02 25.61 -13.93
C VAL A 48 -1.44 25.94 -14.15
N ASP A 49 -1.69 26.92 -15.00
CA ASP A 49 -3.04 27.43 -15.22
C ASP A 49 -3.96 26.36 -15.83
N GLY A 50 -5.21 26.40 -15.39
CA GLY A 50 -6.29 25.61 -15.95
C GLY A 50 -7.07 26.37 -17.01
N ARG A 51 -8.22 25.83 -17.40
CA ARG A 51 -9.16 26.55 -18.26
C ARG A 51 -9.60 27.84 -17.57
N PRO A 52 -9.57 29.00 -18.25
CA PRO A 52 -9.88 30.29 -17.61
C PRO A 52 -11.28 30.39 -17.00
N SER A 53 -12.29 29.79 -17.64
CA SER A 53 -13.71 29.94 -17.27
C SER A 53 -14.10 29.29 -15.94
N ASP A 54 -13.50 28.16 -15.61
CA ASP A 54 -13.91 27.28 -14.50
C ASP A 54 -12.71 26.74 -13.71
N GLN A 55 -11.49 27.14 -14.07
CA GLN A 55 -10.22 26.67 -13.49
C GLN A 55 -9.99 25.16 -13.65
N LEU A 56 -10.77 24.47 -14.49
CA LEU A 56 -10.64 23.03 -14.72
C LEU A 56 -9.23 22.70 -15.21
N GLY A 57 -8.59 21.73 -14.58
CA GLY A 57 -7.22 21.31 -14.91
C GLY A 57 -6.13 22.22 -14.37
N ARG A 58 -6.46 23.25 -13.58
CA ARG A 58 -5.46 24.02 -12.83
C ARG A 58 -4.72 23.08 -11.88
N ARG A 59 -3.39 23.23 -11.84
CA ARG A 59 -2.51 22.35 -11.06
C ARG A 59 -1.58 23.17 -10.18
N PHE A 60 -1.36 22.67 -8.98
CA PHE A 60 -0.33 23.17 -8.07
C PHE A 60 0.67 22.04 -7.85
N VAL A 61 1.90 22.24 -8.30
CA VAL A 61 3.01 21.31 -8.07
C VAL A 61 3.76 21.83 -6.85
N SER A 62 3.67 21.10 -5.75
CA SER A 62 4.04 21.58 -4.42
C SER A 62 5.16 20.75 -3.81
N ASP A 63 6.05 21.43 -3.11
CA ASP A 63 7.12 20.87 -2.26
C ASP A 63 7.17 21.69 -0.97
N PHE A 64 6.45 21.23 0.05
CA PHE A 64 6.23 21.97 1.30
C PHE A 64 6.89 21.28 2.50
N PRO A 65 7.57 22.03 3.38
CA PRO A 65 8.09 21.49 4.62
C PRO A 65 6.96 21.14 5.61
N ILE A 66 7.17 20.04 6.34
CA ILE A 66 6.33 19.58 7.44
C ILE A 66 7.16 19.61 8.73
N TYR A 67 6.66 20.32 9.73
CA TYR A 67 7.30 20.51 11.03
C TYR A 67 6.60 19.73 12.14
N ASP A 68 7.33 19.41 13.21
CA ASP A 68 6.82 18.76 14.43
C ASP A 68 6.14 19.73 15.42
N GLY A 69 6.11 21.01 15.09
CA GLY A 69 5.59 22.06 15.96
C GLY A 69 5.32 23.36 15.22
N ARG A 70 4.91 24.37 15.98
CA ARG A 70 4.62 25.72 15.48
C ARG A 70 5.78 26.68 15.71
N GLY A 71 5.83 27.75 14.92
CA GLY A 71 6.80 28.83 15.09
C GLY A 71 8.22 28.49 14.60
N SER A 72 9.20 29.27 15.09
CA SER A 72 10.59 29.23 14.66
C SER A 72 11.44 28.14 15.31
N GLY A 73 11.01 27.59 16.45
CA GLY A 73 11.70 26.50 17.14
C GLY A 73 11.34 25.10 16.64
N ALA A 74 10.40 24.99 15.69
CA ALA A 74 9.95 23.70 15.19
C ALA A 74 10.98 23.06 14.25
N HIS A 75 11.09 21.73 14.30
CA HIS A 75 12.04 20.97 13.51
C HIS A 75 11.39 20.39 12.25
N LEU A 76 12.11 20.49 11.13
CA LEU A 76 11.70 19.87 9.87
C LEU A 76 11.75 18.34 10.03
N VAL A 77 10.61 17.67 9.88
CA VAL A 77 10.51 16.22 10.03
C VAL A 77 10.18 15.49 8.74
N ALA A 78 9.53 16.18 7.79
CA ALA A 78 9.17 15.63 6.50
C ALA A 78 8.91 16.73 5.46
N ARG A 79 8.66 16.33 4.23
CA ARG A 79 8.19 17.20 3.14
C ARG A 79 6.95 16.59 2.48
N LEU A 80 5.98 17.44 2.17
CA LEU A 80 4.82 17.10 1.35
C LEU A 80 5.13 17.45 -0.10
N GLN A 81 5.14 16.45 -0.97
CA GLN A 81 5.54 16.60 -2.37
C GLN A 81 4.50 15.99 -3.30
N GLY A 82 4.07 16.74 -4.31
CA GLY A 82 3.17 16.19 -5.33
C GLY A 82 2.35 17.25 -6.03
N VAL A 83 1.15 16.86 -6.46
CA VAL A 83 0.27 17.71 -7.26
C VAL A 83 -1.13 17.79 -6.67
N THR A 84 -1.68 19.01 -6.64
CA THR A 84 -3.12 19.24 -6.45
C THR A 84 -3.73 19.65 -7.79
N VAL A 85 -4.85 19.04 -8.19
CA VAL A 85 -5.54 19.29 -9.46
C VAL A 85 -6.98 19.70 -9.21
N GLN A 86 -7.42 20.77 -9.89
CA GLN A 86 -8.81 21.21 -9.86
C GLN A 86 -9.65 20.43 -10.88
N ILE A 87 -10.55 19.56 -10.40
CA ILE A 87 -11.48 18.76 -11.21
C ILE A 87 -12.88 18.85 -10.57
N GLY A 88 -13.42 20.08 -10.50
CA GLY A 88 -14.58 20.41 -9.67
C GLY A 88 -14.15 20.70 -8.23
N SER A 89 -13.62 19.69 -7.52
CA SER A 89 -12.93 19.84 -6.23
C SER A 89 -11.41 19.77 -6.41
N SER A 90 -10.66 20.10 -5.35
CA SER A 90 -9.20 19.99 -5.33
C SER A 90 -8.78 18.56 -4.98
N HIS A 91 -8.35 17.79 -5.97
CA HIS A 91 -7.82 16.43 -5.80
C HIS A 91 -6.31 16.48 -5.55
N GLN A 92 -5.82 15.73 -4.56
CA GLN A 92 -4.40 15.72 -4.19
C GLN A 92 -3.78 14.35 -4.42
N LEU A 93 -2.67 14.35 -5.14
CA LEU A 93 -1.78 13.20 -5.32
C LEU A 93 -0.43 13.60 -4.76
N VAL A 94 -0.20 13.31 -3.49
CA VAL A 94 0.98 13.78 -2.75
C VAL A 94 1.64 12.64 -2.00
N SER A 95 2.93 12.80 -1.73
CA SER A 95 3.73 11.91 -0.91
C SER A 95 4.29 12.69 0.27
N ILE A 96 4.35 12.04 1.44
CA ILE A 96 5.07 12.57 2.59
C ILE A 96 6.43 11.88 2.64
N VAL A 97 7.50 12.65 2.45
CA VAL A 97 8.89 12.18 2.46
C VAL A 97 9.53 12.56 3.79
N PHE A 98 9.83 11.58 4.63
CA PHE A 98 10.39 11.84 5.96
C PHE A 98 11.87 12.20 5.88
N GLU A 99 12.28 13.18 6.69
CA GLU A 99 13.67 13.67 6.78
C GLU A 99 14.31 13.43 8.15
N ALA A 100 13.50 13.11 9.16
CA ALA A 100 13.96 12.92 10.53
C ALA A 100 14.41 11.49 10.84
N GLU A 101 15.58 11.38 11.49
CA GLU A 101 16.07 10.20 12.20
C GLU A 101 15.91 8.86 11.43
N ARG A 102 15.37 7.84 12.10
CA ARG A 102 15.12 6.49 11.58
C ARG A 102 14.12 6.42 10.44
N LEU A 103 13.35 7.50 10.21
CA LEU A 103 12.34 7.56 9.16
C LEU A 103 12.89 8.20 7.89
N LYS A 104 14.09 8.81 7.95
CA LYS A 104 14.68 9.54 6.82
C LYS A 104 14.69 8.69 5.53
N GLY A 105 14.10 9.25 4.48
CA GLY A 105 13.98 8.62 3.16
C GLY A 105 12.79 7.67 3.01
N SER A 106 12.10 7.30 4.10
CA SER A 106 10.83 6.57 4.00
C SER A 106 9.72 7.49 3.52
N THR A 107 8.74 6.93 2.81
CA THR A 107 7.63 7.71 2.23
C THR A 107 6.27 7.13 2.58
N LEU A 108 5.27 8.00 2.70
CA LEU A 108 3.85 7.64 2.63
C LEU A 108 3.29 8.16 1.32
N LEU A 109 2.54 7.31 0.62
CA LEU A 109 1.82 7.68 -0.60
C LEU A 109 0.36 7.97 -0.24
N THR A 110 -0.12 9.16 -0.60
CA THR A 110 -1.42 9.64 -0.15
C THR A 110 -2.27 10.18 -1.30
N ASN A 111 -3.59 10.05 -1.15
CA ASN A 111 -4.57 10.61 -2.06
C ASN A 111 -5.74 11.15 -1.25
N GLY A 112 -6.28 12.30 -1.65
CA GLY A 112 -7.38 12.94 -0.95
C GLY A 112 -8.09 13.96 -1.83
N VAL A 113 -9.28 14.36 -1.39
CA VAL A 113 -10.04 15.46 -2.00
C VAL A 113 -10.28 16.50 -0.92
N ILE A 114 -9.84 17.72 -1.16
CA ILE A 114 -10.14 18.85 -0.26
C ILE A 114 -11.55 19.33 -0.59
N THR A 115 -12.42 19.32 0.42
CA THR A 115 -13.82 19.77 0.34
C THR A 115 -14.16 20.69 1.51
N ASP A 116 -15.24 21.45 1.40
CA ASP A 116 -15.78 22.27 2.49
C ASP A 116 -16.41 21.38 3.58
N GLY A 117 -15.58 20.66 4.35
CA GLY A 117 -16.04 19.86 5.49
C GLY A 117 -15.32 18.53 5.70
N SER A 118 -14.50 18.06 4.76
CA SER A 118 -13.66 16.87 4.94
C SER A 118 -12.29 17.05 4.30
N ASP A 119 -11.26 16.83 5.11
CA ASP A 119 -9.84 16.91 4.75
C ASP A 119 -9.12 15.60 5.12
N GLU A 120 -9.79 14.45 4.99
CA GLU A 120 -9.15 13.15 5.19
C GLU A 120 -8.41 12.72 3.93
N TRP A 121 -7.16 12.26 4.09
CA TRP A 121 -6.39 11.67 3.01
C TRP A 121 -6.14 10.19 3.30
N ALA A 122 -6.39 9.36 2.30
CA ALA A 122 -6.08 7.94 2.37
C ALA A 122 -4.57 7.73 2.20
N ILE A 123 -4.00 6.86 3.02
CA ILE A 123 -2.68 6.26 2.80
C ILE A 123 -2.92 4.92 2.12
N TYR A 124 -2.42 4.77 0.91
CA TYR A 124 -2.57 3.54 0.11
C TYR A 124 -1.25 2.84 -0.16
N GLY A 125 -0.14 3.39 0.34
CA GLY A 125 1.17 2.77 0.23
C GLY A 125 2.23 3.55 0.99
N GLY A 126 3.44 2.99 0.96
CA GLY A 126 4.63 3.63 1.48
C GLY A 126 5.88 2.85 1.14
N THR A 127 7.03 3.43 1.46
CA THR A 127 8.36 2.84 1.24
C THR A 127 9.20 2.90 2.50
N GLY A 128 10.30 2.15 2.53
CA GLY A 128 11.18 2.06 3.70
C GLY A 128 10.46 1.44 4.89
N VAL A 129 10.44 2.14 6.02
CA VAL A 129 9.73 1.71 7.25
C VAL A 129 8.22 1.57 7.03
N PHE A 130 7.68 2.24 6.00
CA PHE A 130 6.26 2.21 5.65
C PHE A 130 5.94 1.30 4.46
N ALA A 131 6.78 0.32 4.16
CA ALA A 131 6.51 -0.62 3.08
C ALA A 131 5.13 -1.27 3.25
N MET A 132 4.31 -1.22 2.19
CA MET A 132 2.94 -1.75 2.16
C MET A 132 1.97 -1.08 3.16
N ALA A 133 2.27 0.16 3.59
CA ALA A 133 1.42 0.89 4.52
C ALA A 133 0.01 1.17 3.97
N THR A 134 -0.99 1.07 4.84
CA THR A 134 -2.34 1.63 4.63
C THR A 134 -2.68 2.55 5.80
N GLY A 135 -3.71 3.38 5.66
CA GLY A 135 -4.10 4.25 6.76
C GLY A 135 -4.84 5.52 6.36
N VAL A 136 -4.89 6.46 7.29
CA VAL A 136 -5.62 7.72 7.15
C VAL A 136 -4.84 8.89 7.74
N ILE A 137 -4.91 10.02 7.08
CA ILE A 137 -4.43 11.32 7.55
C ILE A 137 -5.65 12.20 7.78
N ARG A 138 -5.77 12.75 8.99
CA ARG A 138 -6.75 13.79 9.31
C ARG A 138 -6.05 15.14 9.28
N ARG A 139 -6.50 16.01 8.39
CA ARG A 139 -6.02 17.38 8.29
C ARG A 139 -7.04 18.35 8.89
N ARG A 140 -6.52 19.46 9.41
CA ARG A 140 -7.28 20.64 9.80
C ARG A 140 -6.64 21.86 9.13
N PHE A 141 -7.42 22.63 8.38
CA PHE A 141 -6.98 23.92 7.87
C PHE A 141 -6.81 24.94 9.01
N LEU A 142 -5.72 25.69 8.98
CA LEU A 142 -5.39 26.74 9.96
C LEU A 142 -5.56 28.11 9.31
N ALA A 143 -6.76 28.68 9.43
CA ALA A 143 -7.03 30.02 8.89
C ALA A 143 -6.20 31.10 9.64
N GLY A 144 -5.55 31.99 8.88
CA GLY A 144 -4.94 33.22 9.41
C GLY A 144 -3.72 33.02 10.30
N SER A 145 -2.90 32.00 10.07
CA SER A 145 -1.71 31.76 10.87
C SER A 145 -0.54 32.69 10.50
N ASN A 146 -0.03 33.45 11.48
CA ASN A 146 1.10 34.35 11.28
C ASN A 146 2.45 33.62 11.16
N ASP A 147 2.48 32.30 11.35
CA ASP A 147 3.67 31.44 11.34
C ASP A 147 3.86 30.70 10.00
N GLY A 148 3.03 30.99 8.99
CA GLY A 148 3.06 30.37 7.66
C GLY A 148 2.49 28.96 7.60
N ASN A 149 2.06 28.40 8.74
CA ASN A 149 1.51 27.04 8.83
C ASN A 149 0.07 27.04 8.33
N SER A 150 -0.18 26.49 7.14
CA SER A 150 -1.52 26.50 6.55
C SER A 150 -2.38 25.33 7.01
N ASP A 151 -1.75 24.22 7.38
CA ASP A 151 -2.46 22.98 7.74
C ASP A 151 -1.81 22.30 8.95
N GLU A 152 -2.66 21.74 9.80
CA GLU A 152 -2.26 20.77 10.84
C GLU A 152 -2.69 19.37 10.41
N LEU A 153 -1.76 18.44 10.38
CA LEU A 153 -2.03 17.01 10.32
C LEU A 153 -2.26 16.54 11.76
N THR A 154 -3.54 16.56 12.16
CA THR A 154 -3.96 16.29 13.55
C THR A 154 -3.72 14.84 13.93
N SER A 155 -3.87 13.92 12.98
CA SER A 155 -3.56 12.49 13.15
C SER A 155 -3.12 11.88 11.83
N ILE A 156 -2.00 11.16 11.85
CA ILE A 156 -1.58 10.25 10.78
C ILE A 156 -1.55 8.86 11.40
N GLU A 157 -2.49 8.01 10.99
CA GLU A 157 -2.58 6.62 11.45
C GLU A 157 -2.10 5.70 10.34
N VAL A 158 -0.96 5.05 10.55
CA VAL A 158 -0.31 4.18 9.57
C VAL A 158 -0.32 2.75 10.06
N PHE A 159 -0.73 1.83 9.21
CA PHE A 159 -0.75 0.39 9.45
C PHE A 159 0.20 -0.27 8.46
N CYS A 160 1.30 -0.81 8.97
CA CYS A 160 2.26 -1.56 8.17
C CYS A 160 2.13 -3.05 8.51
N PRO A 161 2.12 -3.97 7.53
CA PRO A 161 2.17 -5.39 7.82
C PRO A 161 3.44 -5.72 8.63
N ALA A 162 3.30 -6.52 9.69
CA ALA A 162 4.44 -7.04 10.43
C ALA A 162 5.10 -8.17 9.63
N PHE A 163 6.09 -7.84 8.81
CA PHE A 163 6.92 -8.86 8.18
C PHE A 163 7.95 -9.37 9.20
N GLY A 164 7.74 -10.58 9.73
CA GLY A 164 8.77 -11.30 10.48
C GLY A 164 8.71 -11.23 12.02
N SER A 165 7.58 -10.89 12.64
CA SER A 165 7.34 -11.41 14.00
C SER A 165 7.18 -12.93 13.88
N ALA A 166 8.03 -13.69 14.58
CA ALA A 166 7.92 -15.13 14.65
C ALA A 166 6.52 -15.50 15.14
N GLN A 167 5.61 -15.82 14.21
CA GLN A 167 4.32 -16.38 14.56
C GLN A 167 4.59 -17.65 15.37
N GLN A 168 4.11 -17.65 16.62
CA GLN A 168 4.04 -18.85 17.43
C GLN A 168 3.44 -19.97 16.58
N GLN A 169 4.14 -21.10 16.54
CA GLN A 169 3.66 -22.32 15.91
C GLN A 169 2.23 -22.60 16.39
N PRO A 170 1.24 -22.70 15.49
CA PRO A 170 -0.05 -23.28 15.85
C PRO A 170 0.19 -24.71 16.33
N ASN A 171 -0.39 -25.07 17.47
CA ASN A 171 -0.37 -26.43 17.99
C ASN A 171 -0.74 -27.44 16.89
N LYS A 172 0.08 -28.48 16.76
CA LYS A 172 -0.17 -29.63 15.89
C LYS A 172 -1.53 -30.24 16.22
N GLN A 173 -2.50 -30.10 15.35
CA GLN A 173 -3.44 -31.17 14.95
C GLN A 173 -4.36 -30.59 13.89
N ASP A 174 -4.15 -30.97 12.63
CA ASP A 174 -5.16 -31.26 11.60
C ASP A 174 -4.50 -31.21 10.22
N SER A 175 -4.27 -32.39 9.66
CA SER A 175 -3.69 -32.57 8.33
C SER A 175 -4.76 -32.34 7.27
N VAL A 176 -4.87 -31.11 6.77
CA VAL A 176 -5.71 -30.78 5.60
C VAL A 176 -4.89 -31.05 4.33
N SER A 177 -5.41 -31.90 3.45
CA SER A 177 -4.80 -32.15 2.14
C SER A 177 -5.17 -31.02 1.16
N VAL A 178 -4.16 -30.41 0.54
CA VAL A 178 -4.34 -29.32 -0.42
C VAL A 178 -4.61 -29.91 -1.80
N THR A 179 -5.82 -29.70 -2.32
CA THR A 179 -6.18 -30.11 -3.69
C THR A 179 -5.87 -28.97 -4.67
N LYS A 180 -5.01 -29.23 -5.65
CA LYS A 180 -4.74 -28.30 -6.74
C LYS A 180 -5.99 -28.12 -7.62
N ILE A 181 -6.57 -26.92 -7.63
CA ILE A 181 -7.68 -26.58 -8.52
C ILE A 181 -7.13 -26.13 -9.88
N GLY A 182 -7.16 -27.04 -10.86
CA GLY A 182 -6.90 -26.75 -12.27
C GLY A 182 -5.44 -26.52 -12.66
N VAL A 183 -5.20 -26.46 -13.98
CA VAL A 183 -3.87 -26.22 -14.56
C VAL A 183 -3.73 -24.72 -14.81
N TRP A 184 -3.15 -23.98 -13.86
CA TRP A 184 -2.75 -22.59 -14.09
C TRP A 184 -1.35 -22.57 -14.71
N GLY A 185 -1.25 -22.18 -15.98
CA GLY A 185 0.01 -22.03 -16.73
C GLY A 185 0.14 -22.93 -17.96
N GLY A 186 0.88 -22.47 -18.97
CA GLY A 186 1.23 -23.27 -20.15
C GLY A 186 2.18 -24.45 -19.82
N GLY A 187 2.33 -25.39 -20.75
CA GLY A 187 3.03 -26.68 -20.55
C GLY A 187 4.55 -26.64 -20.30
N GLY A 188 5.11 -25.54 -19.80
CA GLY A 188 6.54 -25.35 -19.59
C GLY A 188 7.02 -25.46 -18.13
N GLY A 189 6.14 -25.76 -17.17
CA GLY A 189 6.49 -25.88 -15.75
C GLY A 189 6.70 -27.32 -15.30
N SER A 190 7.74 -27.57 -14.49
CA SER A 190 7.92 -28.85 -13.78
C SER A 190 7.23 -28.78 -12.41
N ALA A 191 6.39 -29.76 -12.08
CA ALA A 191 5.91 -29.92 -10.71
C ALA A 191 7.10 -30.22 -9.79
N GLN A 192 7.28 -29.40 -8.76
CA GLN A 192 8.21 -29.66 -7.67
C GLN A 192 7.34 -30.08 -6.50
N ASP A 193 7.34 -31.37 -6.18
CA ASP A 193 6.58 -31.87 -5.04
C ASP A 193 7.34 -31.55 -3.76
N ILE A 194 6.63 -31.05 -2.75
CA ILE A 194 7.23 -30.65 -1.48
C ILE A 194 7.40 -31.92 -0.65
N THR A 195 8.62 -32.47 -0.60
CA THR A 195 8.96 -33.61 0.28
C THR A 195 9.10 -33.17 1.72
N THR A 196 8.03 -32.61 2.30
CA THR A 196 7.95 -32.25 3.71
C THR A 196 6.90 -33.14 4.38
N THR A 197 7.24 -33.73 5.53
CA THR A 197 6.35 -34.61 6.31
C THR A 197 5.14 -33.89 6.90
N GLU A 198 5.13 -32.56 6.88
CA GLU A 198 4.03 -31.73 7.34
C GLU A 198 3.36 -31.05 6.13
N PRO A 199 2.01 -31.07 6.04
CA PRO A 199 1.29 -30.47 4.93
C PRO A 199 1.52 -28.94 4.90
N PRO A 200 1.71 -28.33 3.71
CA PRO A 200 1.94 -26.90 3.60
C PRO A 200 0.72 -26.12 4.09
N GLN A 201 0.86 -25.41 5.21
CA GLN A 201 -0.24 -24.68 5.84
C GLN A 201 -0.52 -23.32 5.16
N ARG A 202 0.49 -22.68 4.56
CA ARG A 202 0.36 -21.36 3.91
C ARG A 202 1.52 -21.07 2.96
N LEU A 203 1.24 -20.27 1.92
CA LEU A 203 2.27 -19.72 1.04
C LEU A 203 2.95 -18.52 1.70
N HIS A 204 4.21 -18.66 2.11
CA HIS A 204 4.95 -17.57 2.77
C HIS A 204 5.50 -16.54 1.78
N SER A 205 5.98 -16.98 0.62
CA SER A 205 6.45 -16.08 -0.45
C SER A 205 6.44 -16.81 -1.79
N LEU A 206 6.17 -16.08 -2.87
CA LEU A 206 6.35 -16.55 -4.24
C LEU A 206 7.39 -15.67 -4.92
N SER A 207 8.51 -16.25 -5.34
CA SER A 207 9.50 -15.56 -6.17
C SER A 207 9.45 -16.13 -7.58
N VAL A 208 9.02 -15.32 -8.55
CA VAL A 208 9.07 -15.68 -9.97
C VAL A 208 10.33 -15.08 -10.57
N ARG A 209 11.20 -15.94 -11.12
CA ARG A 209 12.40 -15.52 -11.86
C ARG A 209 12.20 -15.81 -13.33
N THR A 210 12.55 -14.85 -14.17
CA THR A 210 12.72 -15.07 -15.61
C THR A 210 14.21 -15.20 -15.91
N ASP A 211 14.60 -16.23 -16.64
CA ASP A 211 15.93 -16.34 -17.24
C ASP A 211 16.04 -15.31 -18.38
N ARG A 212 17.19 -14.63 -18.49
CA ARG A 212 17.52 -13.71 -19.60
C ARG A 212 17.92 -14.40 -20.91
N SER A 213 17.67 -15.67 -21.11
CA SER A 213 17.94 -16.37 -22.37
C SER A 213 16.78 -16.24 -23.39
N TRP A 214 16.24 -15.02 -23.57
CA TRP A 214 15.28 -14.75 -24.65
C TRP A 214 16.00 -14.50 -26.00
N ARG A 215 16.74 -15.50 -26.49
CA ARG A 215 17.11 -15.56 -27.92
C ARG A 215 16.93 -16.97 -28.47
N ARG A 216 15.86 -17.07 -29.27
CA ARG A 216 15.53 -18.10 -30.28
C ARG A 216 15.23 -19.52 -29.77
N ARG A 217 13.95 -19.85 -29.92
CA ARG A 217 13.29 -21.17 -29.98
C ARG A 217 12.96 -21.85 -28.64
N GLY A 218 11.66 -21.97 -28.39
CA GLY A 218 11.03 -23.09 -27.67
C GLY A 218 11.07 -23.00 -26.15
N CYS A 219 9.91 -22.76 -25.55
CA CYS A 219 9.68 -22.73 -24.12
C CYS A 219 10.18 -23.99 -23.41
N GLN A 220 11.18 -23.89 -22.53
CA GLN A 220 11.37 -24.77 -21.37
C GLN A 220 12.06 -23.98 -20.25
N GLY A 221 11.40 -23.83 -19.10
CA GLY A 221 11.97 -23.19 -17.91
C GLY A 221 12.08 -24.20 -16.77
N GLY A 222 13.31 -24.53 -16.37
CA GLY A 222 13.59 -25.41 -15.23
C GLY A 222 13.60 -24.64 -13.91
N LEU A 223 12.93 -25.19 -12.90
CA LEU A 223 12.96 -24.73 -11.51
C LEU A 223 14.16 -25.36 -10.78
N ARG A 224 15.01 -24.55 -10.13
CA ARG A 224 15.96 -25.03 -9.12
C ARG A 224 16.02 -24.13 -7.89
N ASN A 225 16.01 -24.82 -6.74
CA ASN A 225 16.39 -24.45 -5.37
C ASN A 225 15.45 -23.52 -4.58
N ILE A 226 14.63 -24.19 -3.75
CA ILE A 226 14.08 -23.68 -2.49
C ILE A 226 15.17 -23.87 -1.43
N ARG A 227 15.52 -22.81 -0.69
CA ARG A 227 16.24 -22.94 0.60
C ARG A 227 15.29 -22.50 1.70
N HIS A 228 15.08 -23.36 2.70
CA HIS A 228 14.51 -22.98 3.99
C HIS A 228 15.59 -23.08 5.07
N VAL A 229 15.57 -22.11 5.98
CA VAL A 229 15.93 -22.27 7.39
C VAL A 229 14.62 -22.21 8.15
#